data_AF-A0A7J6LMD1-F1
#
_entry.id   AF-A0A7J6LMD1-F1
#
_cell.length_a   1.000
_cell.length_b   1.000
_cell.length_c   1.000
_cell.angle_alpha   90.00
_cell.angle_beta   90.00
_cell.angle_gamma   90.00
#
_symmetry.space_group_name_H-M   'P 1'
#
loop_
_entity.id
_entity.type
_entity.pdbx_description
1 polymer ?
#
loop_
_entity_poly.entity_id
_entity_poly.type
_entity_poly.pdbx_seq_one_letter_code
_entity_poly.pdbx_strand_id
1 'polypeptide(L)'
;MLSSAVQKSGRRVLPNTVAATRGLFAASAPRFTWTEIWWEHDPTPKVAQYRPYVCTVESGKVYWWCACGESKTQPWVDGHCKCSRREGGFRPRRWEPEHSGVRLFCGCKSCFSSPTWNGGCFTKWMQSNPAGGMVYCFAAAFCFGTVTSWWFHP
;
A
#
# COMPACT_ATOMS: atom_id res chain seq x y z
N MET A 1 34.79 -18.42 -28.89
CA MET A 1 35.17 -18.83 -27.53
C MET A 1 34.01 -18.50 -26.61
N LEU A 2 33.35 -19.54 -26.12
CA LEU A 2 32.19 -19.49 -25.22
C LEU A 2 32.55 -18.92 -23.85
N SER A 3 31.56 -18.25 -23.23
CA SER A 3 31.24 -18.26 -21.79
C SER A 3 32.30 -17.69 -20.83
N SER A 4 32.07 -16.68 -19.98
CA SER A 4 31.18 -16.63 -18.81
C SER A 4 31.54 -15.30 -18.11
N ALA A 5 30.68 -14.53 -17.45
CA ALA A 5 29.93 -14.93 -16.26
C ALA A 5 28.77 -13.95 -16.02
N VAL A 6 27.57 -14.52 -16.03
CA VAL A 6 26.40 -14.00 -15.33
C VAL A 6 26.79 -13.86 -13.86
N GLN A 7 26.81 -12.65 -13.33
CA GLN A 7 27.00 -12.39 -11.89
C GLN A 7 25.74 -12.83 -11.15
N LYS A 8 25.66 -14.14 -10.89
CA LYS A 8 24.66 -14.77 -10.02
C LYS A 8 24.87 -14.33 -8.58
N SER A 9 23.76 -14.11 -7.89
CA SER A 9 23.61 -14.06 -6.42
C SER A 9 24.44 -13.00 -5.67
N GLY A 10 24.06 -11.73 -5.80
CA GLY A 10 24.40 -10.72 -4.80
C GLY A 10 23.32 -10.68 -3.72
N ARG A 11 23.48 -11.45 -2.63
CA ARG A 11 22.71 -11.21 -1.40
C ARG A 11 23.04 -9.79 -0.96
N ARG A 12 22.10 -8.85 -1.08
CA ARG A 12 22.31 -7.45 -0.69
C ARG A 12 22.74 -7.46 0.79
N VAL A 13 24.00 -7.10 1.06
CA VAL A 13 24.49 -6.91 2.42
C VAL A 13 23.62 -5.80 3.02
N LEU A 14 22.89 -6.13 4.09
CA LEU A 14 22.12 -5.14 4.84
C LEU A 14 23.08 -3.99 5.18
N PRO A 15 22.73 -2.72 4.92
CA PRO A 15 23.55 -1.63 5.41
C PRO A 15 23.59 -1.76 6.94
N ASN A 16 24.74 -2.16 7.46
CA ASN A 16 25.02 -2.11 8.88
C ASN A 16 24.78 -0.67 9.33
N THR A 17 23.82 -0.50 10.23
CA THR A 17 23.87 0.50 11.30
C THR A 17 24.23 1.92 10.84
N VAL A 18 23.24 2.70 10.40
CA VAL A 18 23.28 4.13 10.76
C VAL A 18 22.93 4.22 12.24
N ALA A 19 23.98 4.49 13.02
CA ALA A 19 24.05 4.78 14.44
C ALA A 19 22.71 5.07 15.12
N ALA A 20 22.41 4.24 16.11
CA ALA A 20 21.37 4.45 17.08
C ALA A 20 21.68 5.70 17.94
N THR A 21 21.06 6.82 17.60
CA THR A 21 20.78 7.90 18.57
C THR A 21 19.30 8.24 18.49
N ARG A 22 18.42 7.30 18.86
CA ARG A 22 16.99 7.58 18.97
C ARG A 22 16.46 6.85 20.20
N GLY A 23 15.84 7.59 21.11
CA GLY A 23 15.46 7.15 22.44
C GLY A 23 14.50 5.96 22.47
N LEU A 24 14.14 5.53 23.69
CA LEU A 24 13.35 4.33 24.02
C LEU A 24 11.97 4.20 23.34
N PHE A 25 11.53 5.20 22.56
CA PHE A 25 10.29 5.18 21.76
C PHE A 25 10.53 5.15 20.25
N ALA A 26 11.76 4.99 19.79
CA ALA A 26 12.06 4.84 18.37
C ALA A 26 11.75 3.41 17.92
N ALA A 27 10.55 3.21 17.36
CA ALA A 27 10.12 1.95 16.78
C ALA A 27 11.14 1.43 15.75
N SER A 28 11.90 0.41 16.12
CA SER A 28 12.90 -0.26 15.30
C SER A 28 12.31 -1.43 14.53
N ALA A 29 11.21 -1.20 13.80
CA ALA A 29 10.81 -2.17 12.78
C ALA A 29 11.70 -1.92 11.54
N PRO A 30 12.41 -2.94 11.01
CA PRO A 30 13.12 -2.80 9.76
C PRO A 30 12.13 -2.43 8.66
N ARG A 31 12.42 -1.36 7.90
CA ARG A 31 11.59 -0.86 6.80
C ARG A 31 11.48 -1.83 5.60
N PHE A 32 12.14 -2.98 5.65
CA PHE A 32 12.23 -3.92 4.55
C PHE A 32 11.24 -5.06 4.78
N THR A 33 10.28 -5.22 3.85
CA THR A 33 9.37 -6.36 3.86
C THR A 33 10.09 -7.60 3.35
N TRP A 34 9.63 -8.78 3.77
CA TRP A 34 10.21 -10.07 3.33
C TRP A 34 10.25 -10.20 1.79
N THR A 35 9.32 -9.55 1.09
CA THR A 35 9.31 -9.46 -0.39
C THR A 35 10.54 -8.74 -0.96
N GLU A 36 11.07 -7.71 -0.30
CA GLU A 36 12.26 -6.98 -0.79
C GLU A 36 13.58 -7.72 -0.51
N ILE A 37 13.59 -8.66 0.43
CA ILE A 37 14.80 -9.37 0.87
C ILE A 37 15.12 -10.55 -0.04
N TRP A 38 14.10 -11.18 -0.62
CA TRP A 38 14.24 -12.49 -1.25
C TRP A 38 13.71 -12.54 -2.70
N TRP A 39 12.82 -11.63 -3.13
CA TRP A 39 12.28 -11.55 -4.49
C TRP A 39 12.64 -10.21 -5.15
N GLU A 40 13.90 -10.06 -5.58
CA GLU A 40 14.41 -8.85 -6.25
C GLU A 40 13.61 -8.47 -7.52
N HIS A 41 13.00 -9.45 -8.19
CA HIS A 41 12.30 -9.24 -9.46
C HIS A 41 10.82 -8.88 -9.33
N ASP A 42 10.23 -8.97 -8.13
CA ASP A 42 8.82 -8.63 -7.96
C ASP A 42 8.64 -7.12 -7.84
N PRO A 43 7.83 -6.50 -8.72
CA PRO A 43 7.70 -5.05 -8.72
C PRO A 43 6.86 -4.60 -7.52
N THR A 44 7.50 -3.92 -6.56
CA THR A 44 6.84 -3.36 -5.38
C THR A 44 6.24 -1.98 -5.69
N PRO A 45 4.91 -1.79 -5.58
CA PRO A 45 4.31 -0.48 -5.83
C PRO A 45 4.61 0.47 -4.65
N LYS A 46 4.89 1.72 -4.96
CA LYS A 46 5.07 2.76 -3.96
C LYS A 46 3.71 3.06 -3.30
N VAL A 47 3.68 3.14 -1.98
CA VAL A 47 2.48 3.59 -1.26
C VAL A 47 2.36 5.11 -1.44
N ALA A 48 1.32 5.56 -2.13
CA ALA A 48 1.02 7.00 -2.24
C ALA A 48 0.45 7.54 -0.92
N GLN A 49 -0.54 6.83 -0.36
CA GLN A 49 -1.10 7.11 0.96
C GLN A 49 -1.82 5.88 1.52
N TYR A 50 -2.02 5.85 2.84
CA TYR A 50 -2.73 4.77 3.54
C TYR A 50 -4.25 4.98 3.67
N ARG A 51 -4.81 5.95 2.93
CA ARG A 51 -6.23 6.29 2.94
C ARG A 51 -6.82 6.19 1.53
N PRO A 52 -8.14 5.93 1.39
CA PRO A 52 -8.78 5.99 0.08
C PRO A 52 -8.73 7.40 -0.52
N TYR A 53 -8.73 7.48 -1.85
CA TYR A 53 -9.03 8.72 -2.57
C TYR A 53 -10.52 8.79 -2.84
N VAL A 54 -11.15 9.90 -2.46
CA VAL A 54 -12.55 10.18 -2.74
C VAL A 54 -12.62 10.90 -4.08
N CYS A 55 -13.29 10.30 -5.07
CA CYS A 55 -13.43 10.92 -6.39
C CYS A 55 -14.87 10.81 -6.88
N THR A 56 -15.36 11.89 -7.49
CA THR A 56 -16.63 11.89 -8.22
C THR A 56 -16.37 11.36 -9.62
N VAL A 57 -17.14 10.34 -10.02
CA VAL A 57 -17.03 9.71 -11.34
C VAL A 57 -18.36 9.77 -12.07
N GLU A 58 -18.30 9.79 -13.39
CA GLU A 58 -19.48 9.81 -14.27
C GLU A 58 -19.61 8.47 -15.00
N SER A 59 -20.85 7.98 -15.15
CA SER A 59 -21.14 6.73 -15.86
C SER A 59 -20.65 6.77 -17.31
N GLY A 60 -20.12 5.65 -17.80
CA GLY A 60 -19.63 5.51 -19.17
C GLY A 60 -18.29 6.20 -19.47
N LYS A 61 -17.70 6.94 -18.52
CA LYS A 61 -16.34 7.48 -18.66
C LYS A 61 -15.30 6.43 -18.31
N VAL A 62 -14.31 6.25 -19.18
CA VAL A 62 -13.19 5.34 -18.92
C VAL A 62 -12.12 6.08 -18.12
N TYR A 63 -11.82 5.55 -16.94
CA TYR A 63 -10.76 6.06 -16.08
C TYR A 63 -9.55 5.12 -16.05
N TRP A 64 -8.36 5.69 -15.91
CA TRP A 64 -7.10 4.96 -15.82
C TRP A 64 -6.47 5.12 -14.45
N TRP A 65 -6.52 4.06 -13.64
CA TRP A 65 -5.99 4.06 -12.30
C TRP A 65 -4.49 3.76 -12.26
N CYS A 66 -3.75 4.52 -11.47
CA CYS A 66 -2.31 4.37 -11.28
C CYS A 66 -2.00 3.14 -10.41
N ALA A 67 -1.31 2.14 -10.97
CA ALA A 67 -0.89 0.94 -10.25
C ALA A 67 0.46 1.06 -9.53
N CYS A 68 1.38 1.91 -10.00
CA CYS A 68 2.73 2.01 -9.42
C CYS A 68 2.81 2.94 -8.19
N GLY A 69 1.82 3.83 -7.99
CA GLY A 69 1.78 4.78 -6.88
C GLY A 69 2.68 6.02 -7.00
N GLU A 70 3.34 6.21 -8.15
CA GLU A 70 4.26 7.34 -8.39
C GLU A 70 3.64 8.49 -9.18
N SER A 71 2.40 8.35 -9.66
CA SER A 71 1.69 9.45 -10.33
C SER A 71 1.51 10.63 -9.38
N LYS A 72 1.69 11.84 -9.89
CA LYS A 72 1.44 13.10 -9.17
C LYS A 72 -0.05 13.43 -9.06
N THR A 73 -0.88 12.93 -9.99
CA THR A 73 -2.34 13.18 -10.04
C THR A 73 -3.15 12.00 -9.51
N GLN A 74 -2.73 11.41 -8.39
CA GLN A 74 -3.45 10.30 -7.76
C GLN A 74 -4.94 10.62 -7.55
N PRO A 75 -5.85 9.68 -7.78
CA PRO A 75 -5.62 8.24 -8.06
C PRO A 75 -5.34 7.89 -9.53
N TRP A 76 -5.34 8.88 -10.41
CA TRP A 76 -5.23 8.72 -11.86
C TRP A 76 -3.77 8.70 -12.35
N VAL A 77 -3.59 8.33 -13.61
CA VAL A 77 -2.30 8.31 -14.31
C VAL A 77 -2.00 9.69 -14.91
N ASP A 78 -0.77 10.16 -14.79
CA ASP A 78 -0.31 11.50 -15.20
C ASP A 78 0.57 11.53 -16.46
N GLY A 79 0.93 10.38 -17.03
CA GLY A 79 1.81 10.28 -18.20
C GLY A 79 3.28 10.01 -17.87
N HIS A 80 3.75 10.39 -16.68
CA HIS A 80 5.16 10.29 -16.28
C HIS A 80 5.45 9.16 -15.28
N CYS A 81 4.42 8.59 -14.63
CA CYS A 81 4.59 7.46 -13.72
C CYS A 81 5.17 6.20 -14.42
N LYS A 82 5.83 5.31 -13.67
CA LYS A 82 6.24 3.96 -14.14
C LYS A 82 5.11 3.20 -14.85
N CYS A 83 3.88 3.35 -14.37
CA CYS A 83 2.70 2.77 -15.00
C CYS A 83 2.46 3.26 -16.43
N SER A 84 2.65 4.55 -16.69
CA SER A 84 2.46 5.16 -18.00
C SER A 84 3.57 4.74 -18.96
N ARG A 85 4.82 4.77 -18.48
CA ARG A 85 6.01 4.35 -19.23
C ARG A 85 6.13 2.83 -19.41
N ARG A 86 5.24 2.04 -18.80
CA ARG A 86 5.22 0.56 -18.84
C ARG A 86 6.52 -0.06 -18.34
N GLU A 87 7.08 0.51 -17.29
CA GLU A 87 8.32 0.07 -16.67
C GLU A 87 8.10 -0.66 -15.35
N GLY A 88 9.07 -1.50 -14.98
CA GLY A 88 9.00 -2.28 -13.74
C GLY A 88 7.77 -3.16 -13.69
N GLY A 89 7.30 -3.68 -14.83
CA GLY A 89 6.12 -4.55 -14.90
C GLY A 89 4.78 -3.87 -14.60
N PHE A 90 4.74 -2.57 -14.28
CA PHE A 90 3.50 -1.88 -13.96
C PHE A 90 2.73 -1.48 -15.22
N ARG A 91 1.41 -1.70 -15.18
CA ARG A 91 0.47 -1.24 -16.20
C ARG A 91 -0.69 -0.49 -15.56
N PRO A 92 -1.23 0.55 -16.20
CA PRO A 92 -2.38 1.26 -15.69
C PRO A 92 -3.61 0.34 -15.77
N ARG A 93 -4.51 0.42 -14.79
CA ARG A 93 -5.75 -0.38 -14.80
C ARG A 93 -6.89 0.45 -15.36
N ARG A 94 -7.54 -0.06 -16.41
CA ARG A 94 -8.80 0.48 -16.94
C ARG A 94 -9.90 0.25 -15.91
N TRP A 95 -10.71 1.26 -15.66
CA TRP A 95 -11.89 1.17 -14.82
C TRP A 95 -13.02 2.00 -15.42
N GLU A 96 -14.21 1.42 -15.47
CA GLU A 96 -15.39 2.05 -16.04
C GLU A 96 -16.54 1.94 -15.02
N PRO A 97 -17.09 3.06 -14.55
CA PRO A 97 -18.22 3.07 -13.64
C PRO A 97 -19.51 2.75 -14.39
N GLU A 98 -20.31 1.87 -13.81
CA GLU A 98 -21.68 1.64 -14.24
C GLU A 98 -22.60 2.82 -13.87
N HIS A 99 -22.40 3.40 -12.69
CA HIS A 99 -23.20 4.51 -12.19
C HIS A 99 -22.32 5.71 -11.82
N SER A 100 -22.81 6.92 -12.11
CA SER A 100 -22.21 8.16 -11.65
C SER A 100 -22.35 8.30 -10.14
N GLY A 101 -21.34 8.87 -9.49
CA GLY A 101 -21.39 9.18 -8.07
C GLY A 101 -20.01 9.25 -7.43
N VAL A 102 -19.99 9.36 -6.10
CA VAL A 102 -18.76 9.32 -5.33
C VAL A 102 -18.29 7.87 -5.19
N ARG A 103 -17.02 7.63 -5.49
CA ARG A 103 -16.36 6.33 -5.35
C ARG A 103 -15.03 6.48 -4.63
N LEU A 104 -14.66 5.42 -3.92
CA LEU A 104 -13.42 5.34 -3.16
C LEU A 104 -12.40 4.50 -3.93
N PHE A 105 -11.25 5.10 -4.23
CA PHE A 105 -10.15 4.43 -4.92
C PHE A 105 -9.02 4.08 -3.97
N CYS A 106 -8.35 2.97 -4.24
CA CYS A 106 -7.24 2.50 -3.44
C CYS A 106 -6.02 3.46 -3.56
N GLY A 107 -5.56 3.97 -2.42
CA GLY A 107 -4.35 4.81 -2.33
C GLY A 107 -3.06 4.03 -2.06
N CYS A 108 -3.15 2.88 -1.39
CA CYS A 108 -1.99 2.12 -0.94
C CYS A 108 -1.41 1.15 -1.99
N LYS A 109 -2.15 0.95 -3.09
CA LYS A 109 -1.84 0.05 -4.23
C LYS A 109 -1.74 -1.45 -3.88
N SER A 110 -2.29 -1.84 -2.72
CA SER A 110 -2.33 -3.24 -2.27
C SER A 110 -3.72 -3.70 -1.83
N CYS A 111 -4.77 -2.99 -2.24
CA CYS A 111 -6.13 -3.45 -2.02
C CYS A 111 -6.39 -4.68 -2.91
N PHE A 112 -7.06 -5.69 -2.37
CA PHE A 112 -7.40 -6.90 -3.13
C PHE A 112 -8.33 -6.59 -4.31
N SER A 113 -9.32 -5.70 -4.11
CA SER A 113 -10.25 -5.27 -5.16
C SER A 113 -9.75 -4.07 -5.99
N SER A 114 -8.44 -3.85 -6.11
CA SER A 114 -7.90 -2.70 -6.85
C SER A 114 -8.48 -2.64 -8.27
N PRO A 115 -9.04 -1.49 -8.71
CA PRO A 115 -8.75 -0.13 -8.23
C PRO A 115 -9.68 0.42 -7.12
N THR A 116 -10.78 -0.26 -6.81
CA THR A 116 -11.72 0.20 -5.76
C THR A 116 -11.15 -0.05 -4.37
N TRP A 117 -11.62 0.71 -3.39
CA TRP A 117 -11.21 0.56 -2.00
C TRP A 117 -12.11 -0.46 -1.26
N ASN A 118 -11.47 -1.40 -0.55
CA ASN A 118 -12.12 -2.44 0.25
C ASN A 118 -11.59 -2.52 1.70
N GLY A 119 -11.08 -1.42 2.25
CA GLY A 119 -10.44 -1.44 3.57
C GLY A 119 -8.97 -1.89 3.57
N GLY A 120 -8.44 -2.48 2.48
CA GLY A 120 -7.04 -2.96 2.44
C GLY A 120 -5.97 -1.87 2.67
N CYS A 121 -6.29 -0.59 2.41
CA CYS A 121 -5.40 0.52 2.80
C CYS A 121 -5.19 0.61 4.31
N PHE A 122 -6.23 0.35 5.10
CA PHE A 122 -6.18 0.36 6.55
C PHE A 122 -5.35 -0.82 7.09
N THR A 123 -5.53 -2.01 6.51
CA THR A 123 -4.68 -3.16 6.86
C THR A 123 -3.21 -2.89 6.56
N LYS A 124 -2.91 -2.26 5.40
CA LYS A 124 -1.53 -1.88 5.06
C LYS A 124 -0.97 -0.81 6.02
N TRP A 125 -1.82 0.10 6.50
CA TRP A 125 -1.44 1.05 7.55
C TRP A 125 -1.02 0.34 8.84
N MET A 126 -1.84 -0.60 9.33
CA MET A 126 -1.52 -1.37 10.54
C MET A 126 -0.23 -2.18 10.39
N GLN A 127 0.02 -2.74 9.20
CA GLN A 127 1.29 -3.41 8.91
C GLN A 127 2.48 -2.44 8.94
N SER A 128 2.32 -1.22 8.43
CA SER A 128 3.38 -0.19 8.44
C SER A 128 3.57 0.49 9.81
N ASN A 129 2.55 0.46 10.66
CA ASN A 129 2.54 1.06 11.98
C ASN A 129 1.90 0.09 12.99
N PRO A 130 2.63 -0.97 13.40
CA PRO A 130 2.08 -2.00 14.29
C PRO A 130 1.70 -1.43 15.66
N ALA A 131 2.46 -0.48 16.21
CA ALA A 131 2.13 0.15 17.47
C ALA A 131 0.78 0.91 17.41
N GLY A 132 0.56 1.70 16.35
CA GLY A 132 -0.73 2.37 16.12
C GLY A 132 -1.86 1.37 15.88
N GLY A 133 -1.60 0.28 15.16
CA GLY A 133 -2.54 -0.82 14.97
C GLY A 133 -2.93 -1.51 16.28
N MET A 134 -1.97 -1.77 17.18
CA MET A 134 -2.23 -2.37 18.49
C MET A 134 -3.10 -1.48 19.37
N VAL A 135 -2.81 -0.18 19.44
CA VAL A 135 -3.64 0.79 20.18
C VAL A 135 -5.06 0.83 19.61
N TYR A 136 -5.20 0.83 18.29
CA TYR A 136 -6.51 0.79 17.63
C TYR A 136 -7.29 -0.49 17.97
N CYS A 137 -6.67 -1.66 17.85
CA CYS A 137 -7.32 -2.93 18.14
C CYS A 137 -7.75 -3.04 19.61
N PHE A 138 -6.90 -2.60 20.54
CA PHE A 138 -7.23 -2.57 21.96
C PHE A 138 -8.41 -1.64 22.25
N ALA A 139 -8.37 -0.41 21.74
CA ALA A 139 -9.44 0.55 21.93
C ALA A 139 -10.77 0.06 21.32
N ALA A 140 -10.73 -0.54 20.13
CA ALA A 140 -11.90 -1.10 19.48
C ALA A 140 -12.51 -2.26 20.29
N ALA A 141 -11.68 -3.19 20.79
CA ALA A 141 -12.14 -4.30 21.61
C ALA A 141 -12.71 -3.83 22.96
N PHE A 142 -12.08 -2.84 23.60
CA PHE A 142 -12.55 -2.25 24.84
C PHE A 142 -13.90 -1.54 24.67
N CYS A 143 -14.03 -0.71 23.62
CA CYS A 143 -15.29 -0.04 23.30
C CYS A 143 -16.40 -1.04 22.96
N PHE A 144 -16.10 -2.08 22.19
CA PHE A 144 -17.07 -3.13 21.90
C PHE A 144 -17.51 -3.84 23.20
N GLY A 145 -16.57 -4.24 24.04
CA GLY A 145 -16.87 -4.87 25.33
C GLY A 145 -17.76 -4.00 26.22
N THR A 146 -17.39 -2.75 26.46
CA THR A 146 -18.17 -1.82 27.29
C THR A 146 -19.58 -1.56 26.75
N VAL A 147 -19.72 -1.36 25.43
CA VAL A 147 -21.04 -1.16 24.80
C VAL A 147 -21.88 -2.42 24.89
N THR A 148 -21.32 -3.61 24.62
CA THR A 148 -22.06 -4.87 24.76
C THR A 148 -22.46 -5.14 26.20
N SER A 149 -21.60 -4.89 27.18
CA SER A 149 -21.95 -5.01 28.60
C SER A 149 -23.09 -4.09 28.99
N TRP A 150 -23.14 -2.86 28.46
CA TRP A 150 -24.26 -1.95 28.69
C TRP A 150 -25.55 -2.41 28.00
N TRP A 151 -25.48 -2.92 26.78
CA TRP A 151 -26.64 -3.42 26.03
C TRP A 151 -27.24 -4.71 26.60
N PHE A 152 -26.42 -5.57 27.20
CA PHE A 152 -26.83 -6.86 27.75
C PHE A 152 -26.88 -6.90 29.27
N HIS A 153 -26.86 -5.75 29.94
CA HIS A 153 -27.14 -5.67 31.37
C HIS A 153 -28.64 -5.94 31.60
N PRO A 154 -29.04 -6.89 32.48
CA PRO A 154 -30.43 -7.15 32.81
C PRO A 154 -31.10 -5.97 33.54
#